data_AF-A0A9D9RQK5-F1
#
_entry.id   AF-A0A9D9RQK5-F1
#
_cell.length_a   1.000
_cell.length_b   1.000
_cell.length_c   1.000
_cell.angle_alpha   90.00
_cell.angle_beta   90.00
_cell.angle_gamma   90.00
#
_symmetry.space_group_name_H-M   'P 1'
#
loop_
_entity.id
_entity.type
_entity.pdbx_description
1 polymer ?
#
loop_
_entity_poly.entity_id
_entity_poly.type
_entity_poly.pdbx_seq_one_letter_code
_entity_poly.pdbx_strand_id
1 'polypeptide(L)' 'MNIKELIVNKTAKFVYCTDGALWYDVDGFRFPVPFEETVGAYFVPEHKAINLMRWIRKQLEENEEQRKAQSKN' A
#
# COMPACT_ATOMS: atom_id res chain seq x y z
N MET A 1 3.77 4.86 -12.11
CA MET A 1 2.44 5.03 -11.50
C MET A 1 2.50 6.23 -10.58
N ASN A 2 1.59 7.19 -10.75
CA ASN A 2 1.57 8.41 -9.91
C ASN A 2 0.69 8.16 -8.68
N ILE A 3 1.11 8.64 -7.51
CA ILE A 3 0.33 8.52 -6.27
C ILE A 3 -1.09 9.07 -6.39
N LYS A 4 -1.31 10.14 -7.17
CA LYS A 4 -2.64 10.72 -7.38
C LYS A 4 -3.60 9.75 -8.06
N GLU A 5 -3.10 8.94 -8.99
CA GLU A 5 -3.90 7.93 -9.73
C GLU A 5 -4.40 6.83 -8.80
N LEU A 6 -3.68 6.56 -7.70
CA LEU A 6 -3.99 5.52 -6.72
C LEU A 6 -4.86 6.01 -5.56
N ILE A 7 -5.00 7.32 -5.34
CA ILE A 7 -5.70 7.84 -4.14
C ILE A 7 -6.96 8.62 -4.45
N VAL A 8 -7.04 9.30 -5.61
CA VAL A 8 -8.16 10.19 -5.93
C VAL A 8 -9.36 9.37 -6.37
N ASN A 9 -10.44 9.40 -5.57
CA ASN A 9 -11.67 8.65 -5.81
C ASN A 9 -11.46 7.13 -5.93
N LYS A 10 -10.43 6.60 -5.25
CA LYS A 10 -10.10 5.18 -5.23
C LYS A 10 -10.39 4.55 -3.87
N THR A 11 -10.66 3.25 -3.90
CA THR A 11 -10.89 2.40 -2.73
C THR A 11 -9.78 1.37 -2.65
N ALA A 12 -9.17 1.26 -1.47
CA ALA A 12 -8.23 0.20 -1.14
C ALA A 12 -8.98 -0.96 -0.52
N LYS A 13 -8.80 -2.16 -1.07
CA LYS A 13 -9.47 -3.39 -0.61
C LYS A 13 -8.49 -4.27 0.14
N PHE A 14 -8.89 -4.73 1.32
CA PHE A 14 -8.13 -5.73 2.04
C PHE A 14 -8.08 -7.03 1.23
N VAL A 15 -6.90 -7.65 1.15
CA VAL A 15 -6.70 -8.89 0.39
C VAL A 15 -6.35 -10.06 1.31
N TYR A 16 -5.29 -9.91 2.11
CA TYR A 16 -4.82 -10.90 3.06
C TYR A 16 -3.89 -10.26 4.10
N CYS A 17 -3.53 -11.01 5.13
CA CYS A 17 -2.49 -10.63 6.07
C CYS A 17 -1.41 -11.71 6.14
N THR A 18 -0.16 -11.32 6.08
CA THR A 18 1.02 -12.20 6.20
C THR A 18 2.22 -11.37 6.63
N ASP A 19 3.20 -12.00 7.25
CA ASP A 19 4.51 -11.40 7.56
C ASP A 19 4.39 -10.07 8.35
N GLY A 20 3.45 -10.02 9.31
CA GLY A 20 3.28 -8.87 10.19
C GLY A 20 2.61 -7.66 9.53
N ALA A 21 1.97 -7.82 8.37
CA ALA A 21 1.30 -6.73 7.66
C ALA A 21 -0.09 -7.12 7.12
N LEU A 22 -0.95 -6.11 7.01
CA LEU A 22 -2.19 -6.15 6.23
C LEU A 22 -1.88 -5.74 4.79
N TRP A 23 -2.30 -6.53 3.82
CA TRP A 23 -2.10 -6.24 2.41
C TRP A 23 -3.39 -5.70 1.79
N TYR A 24 -3.27 -4.51 1.19
CA TYR A 24 -4.34 -3.85 0.48
C TYR A 24 -4.04 -3.75 -1.01
N ASP A 25 -5.09 -3.71 -1.83
CA ASP A 25 -5.01 -3.53 -3.27
C ASP A 25 -5.79 -2.29 -3.71
N VAL A 26 -5.19 -1.47 -4.57
CA VAL A 26 -5.89 -0.43 -5.34
C VAL A 26 -5.62 -0.68 -6.82
N ASP A 27 -6.64 -1.16 -7.53
CA ASP A 27 -6.61 -1.42 -8.98
C ASP A 27 -5.36 -2.21 -9.43
N GLY A 28 -4.97 -3.23 -8.67
CA GLY A 28 -3.80 -4.08 -8.95
C GLY A 28 -2.49 -3.58 -8.34
N PHE A 29 -2.48 -2.42 -7.68
CA PHE A 29 -1.34 -1.99 -6.87
C PHE A 29 -1.50 -2.49 -5.44
N ARG A 30 -0.63 -3.44 -5.05
CA ARG A 30 -0.59 -3.97 -3.68
C ARG A 30 0.42 -3.23 -2.81
N PHE A 31 0.03 -2.96 -1.58
CA PHE A 31 0.91 -2.35 -0.58
C PHE A 31 0.62 -2.89 0.83
N PRO A 32 1.65 -3.01 1.68
CA PRO A 32 1.51 -3.46 3.06
C PRO A 32 1.23 -2.30 4.02
N VAL A 33 0.46 -2.60 5.07
CA VAL A 33 0.31 -1.76 6.27
C VAL A 33 0.77 -2.58 7.47
N PRO A 34 1.90 -2.24 8.12
CA PRO A 34 2.46 -3.01 9.24
C PRO A 34 1.53 -3.04 10.46
N PHE A 35 1.40 -4.18 11.14
CA PHE A 35 0.54 -4.32 12.33
C PHE A 35 0.91 -3.35 13.46
N GLU A 36 2.20 -3.06 13.63
CA GLU A 36 2.70 -2.09 14.63
C GLU A 36 2.14 -0.67 14.40
N GLU A 37 1.81 -0.31 13.16
CA GLU A 37 1.22 0.98 12.81
C GLU A 37 -0.32 0.98 12.88
N THR A 38 -0.93 -0.13 13.30
CA THR A 38 -2.40 -0.31 13.33
C THR A 38 -3.00 -0.39 14.73
N VAL A 39 -2.21 -0.10 15.77
CA VAL A 39 -2.66 -0.19 17.16
C VAL A 39 -3.88 0.72 17.40
N GLY A 40 -4.99 0.12 17.84
CA GLY A 40 -6.25 0.82 18.11
C GLY A 40 -7.15 1.06 16.89
N ALA A 41 -6.75 0.60 15.70
CA ALA A 41 -7.58 0.66 14.50
C ALA A 41 -8.53 -0.53 14.38
N TYR A 42 -9.64 -0.34 13.67
CA TYR A 42 -10.50 -1.43 13.19
C TYR A 42 -10.20 -1.69 11.73
N PHE A 43 -10.14 -2.97 11.35
CA PHE A 43 -9.93 -3.39 9.98
C PHE A 43 -11.26 -3.60 9.31
N VAL A 44 -11.53 -2.79 8.29
CA VAL A 44 -12.68 -2.94 7.42
C VAL A 44 -12.21 -3.48 6.07
N PRO A 45 -13.07 -4.20 5.33
CA PRO A 45 -12.70 -4.77 4.04
C PRO A 45 -12.30 -3.71 3.01
N GLU A 46 -12.78 -2.48 3.17
CA GLU A 46 -12.53 -1.38 2.23
C GLU A 46 -12.25 -0.06 2.95
N HIS A 47 -11.23 0.67 2.48
CA HIS A 47 -10.91 2.03 2.92
C HIS A 47 -10.85 2.97 1.73
N LYS A 48 -11.12 4.26 1.94
CA LYS A 48 -10.72 5.27 0.96
C LYS A 48 -9.20 5.22 0.80
N ALA A 49 -8.70 5.06 -0.43
CA ALA A 49 -7.27 4.89 -0.67
C ALA A 49 -6.45 6.08 -0.17
N ILE A 50 -7.02 7.28 -0.16
CA ILE A 50 -6.40 8.48 0.41
C ILE A 50 -6.04 8.33 1.91
N ASN A 51 -6.80 7.56 2.69
CA ASN A 51 -6.48 7.32 4.10
C ASN A 51 -5.25 6.43 4.28
N LEU A 52 -4.89 5.67 3.24
CA LEU A 52 -3.73 4.78 3.23
C LEU A 52 -2.57 5.35 2.40
N MET A 53 -2.64 6.63 2.02
CA MET A 53 -1.67 7.31 1.13
C MET A 53 -0.23 7.19 1.62
N ARG A 54 0.00 7.20 2.94
CA ARG A 54 1.34 7.06 3.53
C ARG A 54 2.02 5.77 3.06
N TRP A 55 1.32 4.64 3.18
CA TRP A 55 1.86 3.33 2.82
C TRP A 55 1.90 3.11 1.32
N ILE A 56 0.92 3.64 0.57
CA ILE A 56 0.94 3.66 -0.90
C ILE A 56 2.20 4.38 -1.40
N ARG A 57 2.52 5.55 -0.82
CA ARG A 57 3.72 6.32 -1.16
C ARG A 57 4.99 5.51 -0.89
N LYS A 58 5.11 4.97 0.32
CA LYS A 58 6.27 4.17 0.75
C LYS A 58 6.51 3.00 -0.22
N GLN A 59 5.46 2.27 -0.58
CA GLN A 59 5.58 1.16 -1.52
C GLN A 59 6.00 1.60 -2.94
N LEU A 60 5.55 2.76 -3.41
CA LEU A 60 5.99 3.31 -4.70
C LEU A 60 7.50 3.62 -4.70
N GLU A 61 7.99 4.20 -3.60
CA GLU A 61 9.41 4.53 -3.41
C GLU A 61 10.25 3.25 -3.36
N GLU A 62 9.86 2.26 -2.56
CA GLU A 62 10.54 0.95 -2.47
C GLU A 62 10.59 0.22 -3.82
N ASN A 63 9.47 0.20 -4.57
CA ASN A 63 9.43 -0.40 -5.90
C ASN A 63 10.37 0.32 -6.88
N GLU A 64 10.54 1.64 -6.74
CA GLU A 64 11.48 2.40 -7.55
C GLU A 64 12.93 2.09 -7.21
N GLU A 65 13.26 1.98 -5.92
CA GLU A 65 14.59 1.60 -5.45
C GLU A 65 14.98 0.19 -5.91
N GLN A 66 14.07 -0.78 -5.78
CA GLN A 66 14.29 -2.15 -6.24
C GLN A 66 14.56 -2.22 -7.75
N ARG A 67 13.79 -1.49 -8.56
CA ARG A 67 14.02 -1.39 -10.00
C ARG A 67 15.40 -0.82 -10.33
N LYS A 68 15.83 0.23 -9.63
CA LYS A 68 17.16 0.84 -9.82
C LYS A 68 18.30 -0.11 -9.40
N ALA A 69 18.08 -0.91 -8.37
CA ALA A 69 19.05 -1.92 -7.92
C ALA A 69 19.18 -3.06 -8.95
N GLN A 70 18.06 -3.53 -9.51
CA GLN A 70 18.05 -4.58 -10.53
C GLN A 70 18.69 -4.13 -11.85
N SER A 71 18.55 -2.87 -12.25
CA SER A 71 19.18 -2.34 -13.48
C SER A 71 20.68 -2.11 -13.40
N LYS A 72 21.28 -2.26 -12.20
CA LYS A 72 22.73 -2.06 -11.96
C LYS A 72 23.53 -3.37 -11.90
N ASN A 73 22.84 -4.51 -11.88
CA ASN A 73 23.42 -5.85 -11.97
C ASN A 73 23.27 -6.39 -13.40
#